data_AF-A0A8T5TMP6-F1
#
_entry.id   AF-A0A8T5TMP6-F1
#
_cell.length_a   1.000
_cell.length_b   1.000
_cell.length_c   1.000
_cell.angle_alpha   90.00
_cell.angle_beta   90.00
_cell.angle_gamma   90.00
#
_symmetry.space_group_name_H-M   'P 1'
#
loop_
_entity.id
_entity.type
_entity.pdbx_description
1 polymer ?
#
loop_
_entity_poly.entity_id
_entity_poly.type
_entity_poly.pdbx_seq_one_letter_code
_entity_poly.pdbx_strand_id
1 'polypeptide(L)' 'MIKYNIQIDHVHLVIIIPPSYKVAEVVGRIKCQTASRLRKNFPWLSKVYWKENIVWSPGYFVSTIGLDEKNILEYVNWIG' A
#
# COMPACT_ATOMS: atom_id res chain seq x y z
N MET A 1 -3.10 -15.23 -2.37
CA MET A 1 -4.28 -14.37 -2.14
C MET A 1 -3.81 -12.96 -1.79
N ILE A 2 -4.43 -11.91 -2.31
CA ILE A 2 -4.13 -10.51 -1.92
C ILE A 2 -5.28 -10.03 -1.05
N LYS A 3 -4.99 -9.50 0.14
CA LYS A 3 -5.96 -8.82 1.01
C LYS A 3 -5.55 -7.37 1.17
N TYR A 4 -6.53 -6.48 1.29
CA TYR A 4 -6.28 -5.07 1.55
C TYR A 4 -7.37 -4.48 2.43
N ASN A 5 -7.01 -3.47 3.19
CA ASN A 5 -7.94 -2.61 3.92
C ASN A 5 -7.56 -1.15 3.63
N ILE A 6 -8.55 -0.30 3.35
CA ILE A 6 -8.35 1.10 3.01
C ILE A 6 -8.88 1.95 4.16
N GLN A 7 -7.98 2.71 4.76
CA GLN A 7 -8.29 3.72 5.77
C GLN A 7 -8.30 5.11 5.14
N ILE A 8 -8.75 6.10 5.90
CA ILE A 8 -8.90 7.48 5.42
C ILE A 8 -7.55 8.06 4.95
N ASP A 9 -6.45 7.70 5.60
CA ASP A 9 -5.11 8.25 5.38
C ASP A 9 -4.04 7.21 5.03
N HIS A 10 -4.35 5.91 5.08
CA HIS A 10 -3.39 4.84 4.78
C HIS A 10 -4.06 3.57 4.21
N VAL A 11 -3.24 2.64 3.71
CA VAL A 11 -3.69 1.36 3.16
C VAL A 11 -2.89 0.22 3.77
N HIS A 12 -3.58 -0.81 4.26
CA HIS A 12 -2.96 -2.07 4.66
C HIS A 12 -3.03 -3.06 3.51
N LEU A 13 -1.91 -3.74 3.24
CA LEU A 13 -1.80 -4.76 2.20
C LEU A 13 -1.20 -6.03 2.79
N VAL A 14 -1.84 -7.16 2.49
CA VAL A 14 -1.26 -8.49 2.69
C VAL A 14 -1.03 -9.09 1.32
N ILE A 15 0.24 -9.26 0.99
CA ILE A 15 0.69 -9.75 -0.31
C ILE A 15 1.76 -10.83 -0.13
N ILE A 16 1.82 -11.73 -1.09
CA ILE A 16 2.90 -12.71 -1.20
C ILE A 16 3.97 -12.11 -2.12
N ILE A 17 5.18 -11.95 -1.60
CA ILE A 17 6.33 -11.48 -2.38
C ILE A 17 7.28 -12.67 -2.56
N PRO A 18 7.58 -13.08 -3.81
CA PRO A 18 8.58 -14.12 -4.02
C PRO A 18 9.94 -13.67 -3.48
N PRO A 19 10.73 -14.57 -2.86
CA PRO A 19 11.97 -14.21 -2.19
C PRO A 19 13.04 -13.63 -3.13
N SER A 20 12.89 -13.81 -4.44
CA SER A 20 13.75 -13.20 -5.47
C SER A 20 13.60 -11.68 -5.57
N TYR A 21 12.51 -11.10 -5.05
CA TYR A 21 12.24 -9.67 -5.13
C TYR A 21 12.53 -8.96 -3.81
N LYS A 22 13.12 -7.76 -3.91
CA LYS A 22 13.31 -6.91 -2.74
C LYS A 22 11.98 -6.29 -2.34
N VAL A 23 11.62 -6.40 -1.06
CA VAL A 23 10.38 -5.82 -0.50
C VAL A 23 10.25 -4.34 -0.85
N ALA A 24 11.32 -3.56 -0.66
CA ALA A 24 11.35 -2.13 -0.96
C ALA A 24 11.02 -1.82 -2.43
N GLU A 25 11.49 -2.66 -3.36
CA GLU A 25 11.21 -2.50 -4.78
C GLU A 25 9.74 -2.76 -5.09
N VAL A 26 9.17 -3.82 -4.51
CA VAL A 26 7.74 -4.15 -4.69
C VAL A 26 6.86 -3.03 -4.15
N VAL A 27 7.13 -2.55 -2.93
CA VAL A 27 6.38 -1.44 -2.32
C VAL A 27 6.54 -0.16 -3.14
N GLY A 28 7.75 0.14 -3.62
CA GLY A 28 8.01 1.28 -4.50
C GLY A 28 7.21 1.23 -5.80
N ARG A 29 7.14 0.05 -6.44
CA ARG A 29 6.33 -0.17 -7.65
C ARG A 29 4.84 0.02 -7.37
N ILE A 30 4.33 -0.53 -6.26
CA ILE A 30 2.92 -0.37 -5.86
C ILE A 30 2.59 1.11 -5.67
N LYS A 31 3.38 1.84 -4.87
CA LYS A 31 3.18 3.27 -4.60
C LYS A 31 3.24 4.10 -5.89
N CYS A 32 4.21 3.83 -6.77
CA CYS A 32 4.37 4.55 -8.03
C CYS A 32 3.18 4.32 -8.98
N GLN A 33 2.80 3.06 -9.22
CA GLN A 33 1.72 2.71 -10.14
C GLN A 33 0.36 3.22 -9.65
N THR A 34 0.08 3.07 -8.36
CA THR A 34 -1.17 3.56 -7.76
C THR A 34 -1.23 5.08 -7.75
N ALA A 35 -0.13 5.78 -7.44
CA ALA A 35 -0.07 7.24 -7.53
C ALA A 35 -0.37 7.74 -8.95
N SER A 36 0.21 7.09 -9.97
CA SER A 36 -0.05 7.41 -11.38
C SER A 36 -1.54 7.22 -11.73
N ARG A 37 -2.12 6.07 -11.37
CA ARG A 37 -3.53 5.77 -11.63
C ARG A 37 -4.47 6.70 -10.88
N LEU A 38 -4.19 7.00 -9.61
CA LEU A 38 -4.98 7.92 -8.80
C LEU A 38 -5.01 9.32 -9.41
N ARG A 39 -3.85 9.86 -9.83
CA ARG A 39 -3.82 11.18 -10.49
C ARG A 39 -4.58 11.20 -11.81
N LYS A 40 -4.49 10.13 -12.60
CA LYS A 40 -5.22 10.02 -13.87
C LYS A 40 -6.74 9.98 -13.64
N ASN A 41 -7.19 9.24 -12.63
CA ASN A 41 -8.61 9.04 -12.35
C ASN A 41 -9.23 10.18 -11.53
N PHE A 42 -8.42 10.90 -10.75
CA PHE A 42 -8.86 11.96 -9.85
C PHE A 42 -8.06 13.25 -10.11
N PRO A 43 -8.37 14.01 -11.18
CA PRO A 43 -7.62 15.22 -11.53
C PRO A 43 -7.61 16.28 -10.42
N TRP A 44 -8.62 16.29 -9.54
CA TRP A 44 -8.69 17.19 -8.39
C TRP A 44 -7.54 17.00 -7.38
N LEU A 45 -6.89 15.83 -7.36
CA LEU A 45 -5.71 15.58 -6.52
C LEU A 45 -4.57 16.55 -6.83
N SER A 46 -4.47 17.05 -8.07
CA SER A 46 -3.46 18.07 -8.43
C SER A 46 -3.61 19.38 -7.65
N LYS A 47 -4.83 19.71 -7.20
CA LYS A 47 -5.11 20.91 -6.41
C LYS A 47 -4.76 20.72 -4.93
N VAL A 48 -4.85 19.48 -4.44
CA VAL A 48 -4.60 19.14 -3.03
C VAL A 48 -3.11 18.86 -2.80
N TYR A 49 -2.48 18.08 -3.68
CA TYR A 49 -1.06 17.73 -3.64
C TYR A 49 -0.23 18.60 -4.62
N TRP A 50 -0.49 19.91 -4.63
CA TRP A 50 0.05 20.85 -5.61
C TRP A 50 1.55 21.13 -5.45
N LYS A 51 2.08 20.99 -4.23
CA LYS A 51 3.46 21.38 -3.89
C LYS A 51 4.47 20.30 -4.24
N GLU A 52 4.11 19.05 -4.02
CA GLU A 52 4.92 17.89 -4.34
C GLU A 52 3.97 16.91 -5.00
N ASN A 53 4.21 16.55 -6.26
CA ASN A 53 3.44 15.55 -7.01
C ASN A 53 3.58 14.16 -6.35
N ILE A 54 3.08 14.02 -5.13
CA ILE A 54 3.30 12.92 -4.19
C ILE A 54 1.93 12.57 -3.64
N VAL A 55 1.53 11.31 -3.85
CA VAL A 55 0.27 10.76 -3.32
C VAL A 55 0.52 9.99 -2.04
N TRP A 56 1.68 9.34 -1.93
CA TRP A 56 2.05 8.52 -0.79
C TRP A 56 3.22 9.13 -0.05
N SER A 57 3.21 9.07 1.29
CA SER A 57 4.37 9.42 2.11
C SER A 57 5.60 8.62 1.68
N PRO A 58 6.85 9.09 1.89
CA PRO A 58 8.06 8.34 1.52
C PRO A 58 8.20 7.04 2.32
N GLY A 59 7.74 7.05 3.58
CA GLY A 59 7.76 5.89 4.46
C GLY A 59 6.82 4.76 4.04
N TYR A 60 7.09 3.57 4.57
CA TYR A 60 6.19 2.42 4.54
C TYR A 60 6.54 1.52 5.74
N PHE A 61 5.56 0.74 6.20
CA PHE A 61 5.76 -0.27 7.22
C PHE A 61 5.68 -1.66 6.59
N VAL A 62 6.56 -2.56 7.00
CA VAL A 62 6.50 -3.97 6.59
C VAL A 62 6.83 -4.86 7.78
N SER A 63 6.06 -5.93 7.92
CA SER A 63 6.33 -7.01 8.86
C SER A 63 6.14 -8.34 8.14
N THR A 64 7.05 -9.28 8.37
CA THR A 64 6.92 -10.65 7.87
C THR A 64 6.08 -11.45 8.85
N ILE A 65 5.00 -12.07 8.34
CA ILE A 65 4.15 -12.95 9.15
C ILE A 65 4.55 -14.40 8.84
N GLY A 66 4.88 -15.16 9.87
CA GLY A 66 5.13 -16.60 9.75
C GLY A 66 3.82 -17.37 9.66
N LEU A 67 3.60 -18.04 8.52
CA LEU A 67 2.74 -19.20 8.22
C LEU A 67 1.36 -19.41 8.88
N ASP A 68 0.78 -18.47 9.62
CA ASP A 68 -0.57 -18.64 10.19
C ASP A 68 -1.58 -17.69 9.54
N GLU A 69 -2.24 -18.18 8.48
CA GLU A 69 -3.22 -17.43 7.67
C GLU A 69 -4.41 -16.91 8.49
N LYS A 70 -4.74 -17.55 9.62
CA LYS A 70 -5.85 -17.13 10.48
C LYS A 70 -5.55 -15.81 11.19
N ASN A 71 -4.32 -15.67 11.73
CA ASN A 71 -3.87 -14.44 12.40
C ASN A 71 -3.79 -13.26 11.42
N ILE A 72 -3.50 -13.53 10.14
CA ILE A 72 -3.47 -12.52 9.07
C ILE A 72 -4.84 -11.88 8.86
N LEU A 73 -5.91 -12.69 8.79
CA LEU A 73 -7.26 -12.20 8.56
C LEU A 73 -7.76 -11.37 9.76
N GLU A 74 -7.45 -11.80 10.99
CA GLU A 74 -7.81 -11.06 12.20
C GLU A 74 -7.06 -9.73 12.30
N TYR A 75 -5.76 -9.67 12.00
CA TYR A 75 -4.99 -8.41 12.01
C TYR A 75 -5.52 -7.39 10.99
N VAL A 76 -5.82 -7.81 9.75
CA VAL A 76 -6.34 -6.90 8.72
C VAL A 76 -7.72 -6.35 9.08
N ASN A 77 -8.56 -7.17 9.71
CA ASN A 77 -9.90 -6.76 10.15
C ASN A 77 -9.87 -5.92 11.43
N TRP A 78 -8.90 -6.15 12.33
CA TRP A 78 -8.82 -5.46 13.62
C TRP A 78 -8.31 -4.02 13.51
N ILE A 79 -7.51 -3.68 12.49
CA ILE A 79 -7.11 -2.28 12.22
C ILE A 79 -8.20 -1.58 11.38
N GLY A 80 -9.46 -1.80 11.77
CA GLY A 80 -10.67 -1.26 11.16
C GLY A 80 -11.38 -0.33 12.12
#